data_AF-A0A3R7A730-F1
#
_entry.id   AF-A0A3R7A730-F1
#
_cell.length_a   1.000
_cell.length_b   1.000
_cell.length_c   1.000
_cell.angle_alpha   90.00
_cell.angle_beta   90.00
_cell.angle_gamma   90.00
#
_symmetry.space_group_name_H-M   'P 1'
#
loop_
_entity.id
_entity.type
_entity.pdbx_description
1 polymer ?
#
loop_
_entity_poly.entity_id
_entity_poly.type
_entity_poly.pdbx_seq_one_letter_code
_entity_poly.pdbx_strand_id
1 'polypeptide(L)'
;YKLDHYYWEIWIMMRKILVSFISVFLKNWGTAPQALGATGLVFVALWGHMETWPYEEACVNGLEQKALLACLFTLYMGLYLLQPEVTTVTRVVIGAFIITANGLFLVVFSRLMIVQVKQKAQNALAQMANQKYVSMAVKKIRNKSSASMPPRPPSSTNAHPRNSNDYVVAPDLSTDTQVQQKLDKTEI
;
A
#
# COMPACT_ATOMS: atom_id res chain seq x y z
N TYR A 1 -2.94 1.86 -1.95
CA TYR A 1 -3.55 0.56 -1.69
C TYR A 1 -4.22 0.10 -2.98
N LYS A 2 -3.77 -1.00 -3.62
CA LYS A 2 -4.52 -1.60 -4.74
C LYS A 2 -5.84 -2.15 -4.20
N LEU A 3 -6.95 -1.87 -4.91
CA LEU A 3 -8.30 -2.29 -4.54
C LEU A 3 -8.46 -3.81 -4.36
N ASP A 4 -7.56 -4.63 -4.93
CA ASP A 4 -7.68 -6.09 -4.96
C ASP A 4 -7.31 -6.84 -3.66
N HIS A 5 -6.72 -6.19 -2.66
CA HIS A 5 -6.21 -6.88 -1.45
C HIS A 5 -6.86 -6.44 -0.13
N TYR A 6 -8.08 -5.86 -0.17
CA TYR A 6 -8.80 -5.42 1.05
C TYR A 6 -9.04 -6.56 2.06
N TYR A 7 -9.16 -7.80 1.57
CA TYR A 7 -9.29 -9.00 2.40
C TYR A 7 -8.09 -9.23 3.32
N TRP A 8 -6.91 -8.72 2.97
CA TRP A 8 -5.71 -8.90 3.79
C TRP A 8 -5.72 -8.07 5.09
N GLU A 9 -6.31 -6.88 5.05
CA GLU A 9 -6.46 -6.04 6.24
C GLU A 9 -7.43 -6.67 7.25
N ILE A 10 -8.49 -7.31 6.73
CA ILE A 10 -9.41 -8.15 7.50
C ILE A 10 -8.68 -9.36 8.09
N TRP A 11 -7.78 -10.00 7.34
CA TRP A 11 -6.97 -11.13 7.83
C TRP A 11 -6.05 -10.73 9.00
N ILE A 12 -5.39 -9.58 8.91
CA ILE A 12 -4.54 -9.04 9.99
C ILE A 12 -5.37 -8.70 11.23
N MET A 13 -6.56 -8.12 11.06
CA MET A 13 -7.49 -7.85 12.15
C MET A 13 -7.99 -9.16 12.79
N MET A 14 -8.34 -10.15 11.98
CA MET A 14 -8.75 -11.48 12.42
C MET A 14 -7.65 -12.18 13.24
N ARG A 15 -6.37 -12.06 12.87
CA ARG A 15 -5.25 -12.57 13.69
C ARG A 15 -5.29 -12.04 15.13
N LYS A 16 -5.50 -10.73 15.30
CA LYS A 16 -5.52 -10.09 16.64
C LYS A 16 -6.71 -10.58 17.46
N ILE A 17 -7.85 -10.76 16.81
CA ILE A 17 -9.06 -11.33 17.41
C ILE A 17 -8.79 -12.78 17.84
N LEU A 18 -8.25 -13.62 16.95
CA LEU A 18 -7.93 -15.02 17.24
C LEU A 18 -6.92 -15.16 18.39
N VAL A 19 -5.90 -14.30 18.49
CA VAL A 19 -4.99 -14.28 19.65
C VAL A 19 -5.75 -13.99 20.95
N SER A 20 -6.68 -13.02 20.92
CA SER A 20 -7.52 -12.71 22.09
C SER A 20 -8.44 -13.88 22.45
N PHE A 21 -9.04 -14.54 21.46
CA PHE A 21 -9.85 -15.74 21.65
C PHE A 21 -9.02 -16.85 22.31
N ILE A 22 -7.85 -17.17 21.76
CA ILE A 22 -6.94 -18.18 22.34
C ILE A 22 -6.60 -17.83 23.78
N SER A 23 -6.32 -16.56 24.08
CA SER A 23 -6.00 -16.13 25.44
C SER A 23 -7.16 -16.29 26.43
N VAL A 24 -8.42 -16.18 25.99
CA VAL A 24 -9.60 -16.31 26.85
C VAL A 24 -9.98 -17.78 27.03
N PHE A 25 -10.02 -18.55 25.95
CA PHE A 25 -10.45 -19.95 25.97
C PHE A 25 -9.39 -20.87 26.59
N LEU A 26 -8.11 -20.65 26.31
CA LEU A 26 -7.03 -21.50 26.83
C LEU A 26 -6.55 -21.08 28.21
N LYS A 27 -7.08 -19.99 28.79
CA LYS A 27 -6.82 -19.60 30.19
C LYS A 27 -7.08 -20.75 31.16
N ASN A 28 -8.11 -21.56 30.89
CA ASN A 28 -8.51 -22.67 31.77
C ASN A 28 -7.67 -23.95 31.58
N TRP A 29 -6.91 -24.06 30.50
CA TRP A 29 -6.11 -25.25 30.14
C TRP A 29 -4.62 -25.11 30.50
N GLY A 30 -4.23 -23.96 31.07
CA GLY A 30 -2.87 -23.66 31.49
C GLY A 30 -2.05 -22.90 30.44
N THR A 31 -0.87 -22.44 30.86
CA THR A 31 -0.05 -21.52 30.09
C THR A 31 0.62 -22.19 28.88
N ALA A 32 0.93 -23.50 28.95
CA ALA A 32 1.63 -24.20 27.88
C ALA A 32 0.76 -24.38 26.61
N PRO A 33 -0.51 -24.87 26.71
CA PRO A 33 -1.41 -24.89 25.55
C PRO A 33 -1.70 -23.51 24.97
N GLN A 34 -1.82 -22.48 25.83
CA GLN A 34 -2.05 -21.10 25.38
C GLN A 34 -0.91 -20.58 24.50
N ALA A 35 0.34 -20.79 24.93
CA ALA A 35 1.52 -20.41 24.17
C ALA A 35 1.68 -21.23 22.88
N LEU A 36 1.36 -22.53 22.90
CA LEU A 36 1.31 -23.37 21.71
C LEU A 36 0.30 -22.86 20.68
N GLY A 37 -0.93 -22.54 21.12
CA GLY A 37 -1.98 -22.00 20.27
C GLY A 37 -1.58 -20.66 19.64
N ALA A 38 -1.02 -19.75 20.42
CA ALA A 38 -0.51 -18.48 19.92
C ALA A 38 0.63 -18.67 18.89
N THR A 39 1.56 -19.59 19.16
CA THR A 39 2.67 -19.91 18.24
C THR A 39 2.16 -20.48 16.91
N GLY A 40 1.22 -21.43 16.97
CA GLY A 40 0.61 -22.03 15.78
C GLY A 40 -0.17 -21.01 14.95
N LEU A 41 -0.92 -20.11 15.59
CA LEU A 41 -1.64 -19.04 14.89
C LEU A 41 -0.67 -18.06 14.20
N VAL A 42 0.43 -17.68 14.85
CA VAL A 42 1.46 -16.83 14.25
C VAL A 42 2.15 -17.52 13.08
N PHE A 43 2.37 -18.84 13.17
CA PHE A 43 2.92 -19.63 12.06
C PHE A 43 1.99 -19.64 10.84
N VAL A 44 0.69 -19.91 11.03
CA VAL A 44 -0.31 -19.86 9.94
C VAL A 44 -0.40 -18.47 9.34
N ALA A 45 -0.34 -17.42 10.17
CA ALA A 45 -0.32 -16.04 9.71
C ALA A 45 0.93 -15.73 8.87
N LEU A 46 2.12 -16.21 9.28
CA LEU A 46 3.36 -16.07 8.52
C LEU A 46 3.28 -16.82 7.19
N TRP A 47 2.76 -18.04 7.19
CA TRP A 47 2.57 -18.84 5.98
C TRP A 47 1.65 -18.13 4.98
N GLY A 48 0.47 -17.68 5.43
CA GLY A 48 -0.44 -16.91 4.58
C GLY A 48 0.19 -15.61 4.06
N HIS A 49 1.02 -14.95 4.87
CA HIS A 49 1.69 -13.71 4.48
C HIS A 49 2.74 -13.94 3.40
N MET A 50 3.46 -15.07 3.44
CA MET A 50 4.41 -15.47 2.41
C MET A 50 3.74 -15.79 1.07
N GLU A 51 2.54 -16.37 1.09
CA GLU A 51 1.80 -16.71 -0.13
C GLU A 51 1.15 -15.49 -0.79
N THR A 52 0.63 -14.56 0.02
CA THR A 52 -0.29 -13.53 -0.47
C THR A 52 0.40 -12.22 -0.89
N TRP A 53 1.63 -11.95 -0.43
CA TRP A 53 2.45 -10.75 -0.75
C TRP A 53 1.65 -9.46 -1.06
N PRO A 54 0.74 -9.03 -0.18
CA PRO A 54 -0.40 -8.21 -0.55
C PRO A 54 -0.11 -6.71 -0.52
N TYR A 55 1.03 -6.31 0.04
CA TYR A 55 1.39 -4.90 0.16
C TYR A 55 1.97 -4.38 -1.15
N GLU A 56 1.42 -3.25 -1.59
CA GLU A 56 1.82 -2.54 -2.81
C GLU A 56 3.29 -2.09 -2.80
N GLU A 57 3.87 -1.95 -1.60
CA GLU A 57 5.30 -1.75 -1.42
C GLU A 57 5.96 -2.96 -0.77
N ALA A 58 6.82 -3.63 -1.55
CA ALA A 58 7.61 -4.79 -1.16
C ALA A 58 8.40 -4.58 0.15
N CYS A 59 8.77 -3.34 0.46
CA CYS A 59 9.37 -2.96 1.73
C CYS A 59 8.46 -3.27 2.93
N VAL A 60 7.19 -2.86 2.88
CA VAL A 60 6.22 -3.07 3.96
C VAL A 60 5.94 -4.56 4.12
N ASN A 61 5.87 -5.29 3.00
CA ASN A 61 5.70 -6.73 3.01
C ASN A 61 6.85 -7.46 3.70
N GLY A 62 8.10 -7.09 3.36
CA GLY A 62 9.30 -7.64 3.99
C GLY A 62 9.39 -7.30 5.47
N LEU A 63 8.99 -6.10 5.87
CA LEU A 63 8.92 -5.70 7.28
C LEU A 63 7.90 -6.53 8.06
N GLU A 64 6.66 -6.68 7.58
CA GLU A 64 5.66 -7.52 8.26
C GLU A 64 6.13 -8.98 8.36
N GLN A 65 6.74 -9.53 7.30
CA GLN A 65 7.28 -10.90 7.33
C GLN A 65 8.38 -11.06 8.38
N LYS A 66 9.32 -10.10 8.46
CA LYS A 66 10.40 -10.12 9.45
C LYS A 66 9.86 -9.97 10.88
N ALA A 67 8.87 -9.10 11.09
CA ALA A 67 8.21 -8.94 12.38
C ALA A 67 7.46 -10.21 12.82
N LEU A 68 6.74 -10.85 11.91
CA LEU A 68 6.06 -12.14 12.14
C LEU A 68 7.05 -13.25 12.47
N LEU A 69 8.17 -13.33 11.75
CA LEU A 69 9.21 -14.32 12.01
C LEU A 69 9.89 -14.12 13.38
N ALA A 70 10.17 -12.88 13.76
CA ALA A 70 10.70 -12.58 15.10
C ALA A 70 9.71 -12.89 16.21
N CYS A 71 8.42 -12.61 15.98
CA CYS A 71 7.33 -12.99 16.89
C CYS A 71 7.26 -14.51 17.06
N LEU A 72 7.30 -15.26 15.95
CA LEU A 72 7.30 -16.72 15.96
C LEU A 72 8.50 -17.28 16.73
N PHE A 73 9.70 -16.76 16.46
CA PHE A 73 10.92 -17.18 17.16
C PHE A 73 10.84 -16.92 18.66
N THR A 74 10.30 -15.76 19.05
CA THR A 74 10.13 -15.39 20.45
C THR A 74 9.12 -16.29 21.16
N LEU A 75 7.98 -16.56 20.53
CA LEU A 75 6.97 -17.46 21.07
C LEU A 75 7.49 -18.89 21.17
N TYR A 76 8.26 -19.35 20.19
CA TYR A 76 8.90 -20.66 20.21
C TYR A 76 9.89 -20.82 21.38
N MET A 77 10.75 -19.82 21.60
CA MET A 77 11.68 -19.82 22.74
C MET A 77 10.94 -19.66 24.09
N GLY A 78 9.86 -18.88 24.11
CA GLY A 78 8.95 -18.78 25.25
C GLY A 78 8.27 -20.10 25.61
N LEU A 79 8.02 -20.95 24.60
CA LEU A 79 7.49 -22.29 24.80
C LEU A 79 8.51 -23.20 25.49
N TYR A 80 9.78 -23.11 25.09
CA TYR A 80 10.86 -23.85 25.72
C TYR A 80 11.05 -23.46 27.19
N LEU A 81 10.82 -22.17 27.51
CA LEU A 81 10.80 -21.70 28.89
C LEU A 81 9.64 -22.29 29.70
N LEU A 82 8.53 -22.74 29.10
CA LEU A 82 7.38 -23.25 29.84
C LEU A 82 7.56 -24.70 30.31
N GLN A 83 8.55 -25.43 29.78
CA GLN A 83 8.83 -26.79 30.22
C GLN A 83 9.26 -26.84 31.70
N PRO A 84 8.68 -27.72 32.53
CA PRO A 84 9.03 -27.86 33.94
C PRO A 84 10.45 -28.41 34.17
N GLU A 85 11.04 -29.08 33.17
CA GLU A 85 12.38 -29.68 33.22
C GLU A 85 13.51 -28.64 33.15
N VAL A 86 13.19 -27.39 32.79
CA VAL A 86 14.18 -26.32 32.67
C VAL A 86 14.48 -25.72 34.04
N THR A 87 15.75 -25.83 34.46
CA THR A 87 16.21 -25.27 35.74
C THR A 87 15.97 -23.75 35.81
N THR A 88 15.76 -23.22 37.01
CA THR A 88 15.51 -21.78 37.23
C THR A 88 16.62 -20.90 36.64
N VAL A 89 17.87 -21.33 36.74
CA VAL A 89 19.03 -20.59 36.19
C VAL A 89 18.96 -20.56 34.66
N THR A 90 18.77 -21.72 34.03
CA THR A 90 18.62 -21.82 32.57
C THR A 90 17.44 -20.99 32.07
N ARG A 91 16.32 -20.98 32.81
CA ARG A 91 15.12 -20.20 32.49
C ARG A 91 15.42 -18.69 32.48
N VAL A 92 16.17 -18.19 33.47
CA VAL A 92 16.56 -16.78 33.53
C VAL A 92 17.52 -16.41 32.40
N VAL A 93 18.51 -17.25 32.10
CA VAL A 93 19.48 -17.01 31.02
C VAL A 93 18.79 -16.96 29.65
N ILE A 94 17.92 -17.94 29.36
CA ILE A 94 17.15 -17.99 28.12
C ILE A 94 16.20 -16.79 28.04
N GLY A 95 15.51 -16.44 29.13
CA GLY A 95 14.63 -15.27 29.18
C GLY A 95 15.38 -13.96 28.89
N ALA A 96 16.54 -13.75 29.52
CA ALA A 96 17.39 -12.59 29.28
C ALA A 96 17.89 -12.53 27.83
N PHE A 97 18.28 -13.69 27.27
CA PHE A 97 18.68 -13.81 25.87
C PHE A 97 17.54 -13.43 24.92
N ILE A 98 16.31 -13.93 25.15
CA ILE A 98 15.13 -13.59 24.34
C ILE A 98 14.87 -12.09 24.37
N ILE A 99 14.85 -11.48 25.57
CA ILE A 99 14.60 -10.03 25.72
C ILE A 99 15.65 -9.23 24.98
N THR A 100 16.93 -9.62 25.12
CA THR A 100 18.04 -8.91 24.46
C THR A 100 17.99 -9.07 22.95
N ALA A 101 17.78 -10.28 22.44
CA ALA A 101 17.71 -10.56 21.01
C ALA A 101 16.51 -9.87 20.35
N ASN A 102 15.33 -9.93 20.99
CA ASN A 102 14.12 -9.31 20.48
C ASN A 102 14.19 -7.77 20.59
N GLY A 103 14.83 -7.25 21.65
CA GLY A 103 15.12 -5.82 21.78
C GLY A 103 16.06 -5.30 20.68
N LEU A 104 17.17 -6.00 20.42
CA LEU A 104 18.07 -5.69 19.30
C LEU A 104 17.34 -5.75 17.96
N PHE A 105 16.53 -6.78 17.75
CA PHE A 105 15.71 -6.93 16.56
C PHE A 105 14.75 -5.75 16.40
N LEU A 106 14.05 -5.35 17.47
CA LEU A 106 13.18 -4.18 17.49
C LEU A 106 13.93 -2.90 17.14
N VAL A 107 15.10 -2.64 17.72
CA VAL A 107 15.88 -1.42 17.44
C VAL A 107 16.31 -1.36 15.99
N VAL A 108 16.84 -2.46 15.43
CA VAL A 108 17.25 -2.54 14.02
C VAL A 108 16.03 -2.35 13.12
N PHE A 109 14.92 -3.03 13.41
CA PHE A 109 13.66 -2.92 12.69
C PHE A 109 13.10 -1.50 12.70
N SER A 110 13.05 -0.85 13.86
CA SER A 110 12.57 0.52 14.02
C SER A 110 13.44 1.51 13.25
N ARG A 111 14.77 1.34 13.24
CA ARG A 111 15.66 2.19 12.44
C ARG A 111 15.39 2.05 10.95
N LEU A 112 15.26 0.81 10.46
CA LEU A 112 14.91 0.53 9.06
C LEU A 112 13.55 1.14 8.69
N MET A 113 12.54 1.02 9.57
CA MET A 113 11.23 1.64 9.39
C MET A 113 11.32 3.16 9.31
N ILE A 114 12.03 3.82 10.23
CA ILE A 114 12.15 5.29 10.26
C ILE A 114 12.81 5.82 8.99
N VAL A 115 13.87 5.15 8.50
CA VAL A 115 14.55 5.54 7.26
C VAL A 115 13.60 5.43 6.08
N GLN A 116 12.88 4.31 5.95
CA GLN A 116 11.95 4.08 4.84
C GLN A 116 10.74 5.03 4.89
N VAL A 117 10.18 5.27 6.08
CA VAL A 117 9.07 6.22 6.26
C VAL A 117 9.52 7.63 5.90
N LYS A 118 10.73 8.05 6.32
CA LYS A 118 11.29 9.36 5.94
C LYS A 118 11.49 9.47 4.43
N GLN A 119 12.04 8.43 3.79
CA GLN A 119 12.24 8.39 2.35
C GLN A 119 10.91 8.56 1.59
N LYS A 120 9.87 7.80 1.99
CA LYS A 120 8.54 7.90 1.39
C LYS A 120 7.88 9.25 1.66
N ALA A 121 8.02 9.79 2.87
CA ALA A 121 7.49 11.10 3.23
C ALA A 121 8.14 12.22 2.39
N GLN A 122 9.46 12.18 2.19
CA GLN A 122 10.16 13.13 1.34
C GLN A 122 9.72 13.02 -0.12
N ASN A 123 9.57 11.80 -0.65
CA ASN A 123 9.08 11.57 -2.01
C ASN A 123 7.64 12.05 -2.20
N ALA A 124 6.76 11.82 -1.22
CA ALA A 124 5.38 12.30 -1.24
C ALA A 124 5.31 13.85 -1.18
N LEU A 125 6.11 14.48 -0.32
CA LEU A 125 6.19 15.94 -0.23
C LEU A 125 6.73 16.55 -1.54
N ALA A 126 7.71 15.93 -2.19
CA ALA A 126 8.24 16.36 -3.47
C ALA A 126 7.18 16.27 -4.60
N GLN A 127 6.38 15.19 -4.63
CA GLN A 127 5.27 15.07 -5.59
C GLN A 127 4.18 16.13 -5.36
N MET A 128 3.84 16.42 -4.10
CA MET A 128 2.88 17.47 -3.76
C MET A 128 3.39 18.87 -4.14
N ALA A 129 4.69 19.13 -3.99
CA ALA A 129 5.31 20.37 -4.44
C ALA A 129 5.20 20.51 -5.96
N ASN A 130 5.59 19.47 -6.71
CA ASN A 130 5.52 19.47 -8.18
C ASN A 130 4.09 19.65 -8.73
N GLN A 131 3.07 19.02 -8.13
CA GLN A 131 1.68 19.25 -8.51
C GLN A 131 1.25 20.72 -8.33
N LYS A 132 1.65 21.35 -7.23
CA LYS A 132 1.35 22.77 -6.99
C LYS A 132 2.04 23.67 -8.03
N TYR A 133 3.30 23.41 -8.37
CA TYR A 133 4.02 24.14 -9.42
C TYR A 133 3.35 24.01 -10.80
N VAL A 134 2.95 22.81 -11.19
CA VAL A 134 2.27 22.56 -12.47
C VAL A 134 0.93 23.29 -12.53
N SER A 135 0.10 23.20 -11.49
CA SER A 135 -1.20 23.89 -11.45
C SER A 135 -1.08 25.42 -11.52
N MET A 136 -0.02 25.98 -10.92
CA MET A 136 0.30 27.42 -11.00
C MET A 136 0.76 27.83 -12.41
N ALA A 137 1.62 27.02 -13.04
CA ALA A 137 2.08 27.25 -14.42
C ALA A 137 0.90 27.22 -15.42
N VAL A 138 0.01 26.23 -15.29
CA VAL A 138 -1.19 26.10 -16.13
C VAL A 138 -2.14 27.30 -15.95
N LYS A 139 -2.37 27.76 -14.71
CA LYS A 139 -3.16 28.97 -14.46
C LYS A 139 -2.56 30.21 -15.11
N LYS A 140 -1.22 30.36 -15.07
CA LYS A 140 -0.52 31.49 -15.69
C LYS A 140 -0.64 31.48 -17.21
N ILE A 141 -0.51 30.31 -17.84
CA ILE A 141 -0.68 30.15 -19.30
C ILE A 141 -2.12 30.44 -19.70
N ARG A 142 -3.11 29.89 -18.97
CA ARG A 142 -4.53 30.16 -19.23
C ARG A 142 -4.87 31.66 -19.14
N ASN A 143 -4.39 32.34 -18.10
CA ASN A 143 -4.67 33.77 -17.91
C ASN A 143 -4.00 34.64 -18.98
N LYS A 144 -2.79 34.27 -19.42
CA LYS A 144 -2.08 34.96 -20.51
C LYS A 144 -2.80 34.75 -21.86
N SER A 145 -3.37 33.57 -22.10
CA SER A 145 -4.13 33.27 -23.31
C SER A 145 -5.51 33.95 -23.35
N SER A 146 -6.14 34.22 -22.20
CA SER A 146 -7.37 35.02 -22.12
C SER A 146 -7.14 36.51 -22.35
N ALA A 147 -5.96 37.04 -22.01
CA ALA A 147 -5.60 38.45 -22.25
C ALA A 147 -5.30 38.77 -23.73
N SER A 148 -5.01 37.75 -24.55
CA SER A 148 -4.73 37.90 -25.98
C SER A 148 -5.93 37.60 -26.87
N MET A 149 -7.14 37.42 -26.32
CA MET A 149 -8.34 37.19 -27.14
C MET A 149 -8.77 38.54 -27.75
N PRO A 150 -8.68 38.73 -29.08
CA PRO A 150 -9.07 39.98 -29.71
C PRO A 150 -10.56 40.24 -29.46
N PRO A 151 -11.00 41.51 -29.35
CA PRO A 151 -12.41 41.85 -29.19
C PRO A 151 -13.20 41.15 -30.29
N ARG A 152 -14.26 40.42 -29.90
CA ARG A 152 -15.19 39.85 -30.87
C ARG A 152 -15.70 41.01 -31.73
N PRO A 153 -15.55 40.98 -33.07
CA PRO A 153 -16.01 42.07 -33.91
C PRO A 153 -17.51 42.27 -33.65
N PRO A 154 -17.98 43.53 -33.62
CA PRO A 154 -19.39 43.82 -33.36
C PRO A 154 -20.23 43.03 -34.36
N SER A 155 -21.20 42.28 -33.85
CA SER A 155 -22.20 41.62 -34.67
C SER A 155 -22.92 42.70 -35.47
N SER A 156 -22.56 42.84 -36.74
CA SER A 156 -23.30 43.67 -37.68
C SER A 156 -24.68 43.02 -37.84
N THR A 157 -25.66 43.59 -37.14
CA THR A 157 -27.07 43.39 -37.39
C THR A 157 -27.39 43.90 -38.78
N ASN A 158 -27.18 43.06 -39.80
CA ASN A 158 -27.82 43.19 -41.09
C ASN A 158 -28.52 41.85 -41.34
N ALA A 159 -29.81 41.85 -41.05
CA ALA A 159 -30.72 40.80 -41.44
C ALA A 159 -30.72 40.72 -42.97
N HIS A 160 -30.09 39.68 -43.50
CA HIS A 160 -30.35 39.21 -44.86
C HIS A 160 -30.90 37.79 -44.72
N PRO A 161 -32.06 37.45 -45.30
CA PRO A 161 -32.58 36.10 -45.21
C PRO A 161 -31.61 35.17 -45.94
N ARG A 162 -30.84 34.39 -45.19
CA ARG A 162 -29.93 33.38 -45.74
C ARG A 162 -30.74 32.12 -46.03
N ASN A 163 -30.88 31.88 -47.32
CA ASN A 163 -31.49 30.73 -47.97
C ASN A 163 -31.02 29.39 -47.35
N SER A 164 -31.97 28.50 -47.05
CA SER A 164 -31.82 27.25 -46.30
C SER A 164 -31.13 26.09 -47.06
N ASN A 165 -30.06 26.35 -47.83
CA ASN A 165 -29.44 25.33 -48.70
C ASN A 165 -27.96 25.03 -48.48
N ASP A 166 -27.35 25.45 -47.36
CA ASP A 166 -25.98 25.01 -47.03
C ASP A 166 -26.04 23.76 -46.14
N TYR A 167 -26.07 22.59 -46.78
CA TYR A 167 -25.84 21.32 -46.11
C TYR A 167 -24.43 21.30 -45.51
N VAL A 168 -24.39 21.07 -44.20
CA VAL A 168 -23.19 20.73 -43.44
C VAL A 168 -22.56 19.48 -44.04
N VAL A 169 -21.44 19.64 -44.76
CA VAL A 169 -20.55 18.53 -45.05
C VAL A 169 -19.86 18.16 -43.72
N ALA A 170 -20.35 17.10 -43.09
CA ALA A 170 -19.67 16.48 -41.96
C ALA A 170 -18.27 16.01 -42.41
N PRO A 171 -17.21 16.17 -41.58
CA PRO A 171 -15.95 15.50 -41.85
C PRO A 171 -16.20 13.98 -41.86
N ASP A 172 -15.72 13.32 -42.90
CA ASP A 172 -15.98 11.91 -43.12
C ASP A 172 -15.37 11.06 -41.98
N LEU A 173 -16.09 10.02 -41.61
CA LEU A 173 -15.66 9.02 -40.62
C LEU A 173 -14.70 7.98 -41.26
N SER A 174 -14.37 8.17 -42.53
CA SER A 174 -13.54 7.26 -43.34
C SER A 174 -12.05 7.49 -43.06
N THR A 175 -11.67 8.73 -42.77
CA THR A 175 -10.26 9.12 -42.62
C THR A 175 -9.65 8.60 -41.31
N ASP A 176 -10.42 8.60 -40.20
CA ASP A 176 -9.93 8.09 -38.90
C ASP A 176 -9.79 6.57 -38.87
N THR A 177 -10.64 5.85 -39.61
CA THR A 177 -10.59 4.37 -39.68
C THR A 177 -9.34 3.88 -40.43
N GLN A 178 -8.90 4.63 -41.46
CA GLN A 178 -7.68 4.30 -42.23
C GLN A 178 -6.39 4.56 -41.44
N VAL A 179 -6.39 5.55 -40.53
CA VAL A 179 -5.21 5.87 -39.70
C VAL A 179 -5.04 4.86 -38.57
N GLN A 180 -6.13 4.40 -37.93
CA GLN A 180 -6.03 3.33 -36.91
C GLN A 180 -5.54 2.01 -37.51
N GLN A 181 -5.99 1.64 -38.71
CA GLN A 181 -5.61 0.36 -39.33
C GLN A 181 -4.15 0.33 -39.83
N LYS A 182 -3.52 1.50 -40.02
CA LYS A 182 -2.08 1.60 -40.33
C LYS A 182 -1.18 1.50 -39.09
N LEU A 183 -1.66 1.91 -37.91
CA LEU A 183 -0.87 1.84 -36.67
C LEU A 183 -0.82 0.41 -36.11
N ASP A 184 -1.91 -0.34 -36.20
CA ASP A 184 -2.00 -1.74 -35.73
C ASP A 184 -1.06 -2.71 -36.47
N LYS A 185 -0.68 -2.40 -37.72
CA LYS A 185 0.24 -3.24 -38.53
C LYS A 185 1.73 -2.93 -38.34
N THR A 186 2.09 -1.93 -37.53
CA THR A 186 3.49 -1.49 -37.37
C THR A 186 4.10 -1.84 -36.01
N GLU A 187 3.32 -2.42 -35.08
CA GLU A 187 3.80 -2.87 -33.75
C GLU A 187 3.81 -4.41 -33.58
N ILE A 188 4.25 -5.15 -34.59
CA ILE A 188 4.72 -6.54 -34.44
C ILE A 188 6.20 -6.60 -34.82
#